data_AF-A0A3D8PJX0-F1
#
_entry.id   AF-A0A3D8PJX0-F1
#
_cell.length_a   1.000
_cell.length_b   1.000
_cell.length_c   1.000
_cell.angle_alpha   90.00
_cell.angle_beta   90.00
_cell.angle_gamma   90.00
#
_symmetry.space_group_name_H-M   'P 1'
#
loop_
_entity.id
_entity.type
_entity.pdbx_description
1 polymer ?
#
loop_
_entity_poly.entity_id
_entity_poly.type
_entity_poly.pdbx_seq_one_letter_code
_entity_poly.pdbx_strand_id
1 'polypeptide(L)' 'MLKQQDKMRFDNFLKESFKNDVLVRELRLSRPEVDYLQQSFPNAAISCLTTNNQQEKHWYKVELQTVHAPQYVG' A
#
# COMPACT_ATOMS: atom_id res chain seq x y z
N MET A 1 -3.76 13.14 8.08
CA MET A 1 -4.94 12.25 7.94
C MET A 1 -5.63 12.57 6.62
N LEU A 2 -5.92 11.55 5.80
CA LEU A 2 -6.63 11.72 4.50
C LEU A 2 -8.09 12.12 4.72
N LYS A 3 -8.63 13.00 3.86
CA LYS A 3 -10.06 13.34 3.84
C LYS A 3 -10.86 12.18 3.23
N GLN A 4 -12.16 12.09 3.54
CA GLN A 4 -13.03 10.98 3.11
C GLN A 4 -13.01 10.75 1.59
N GLN A 5 -13.08 11.83 0.79
CA GLN A 5 -13.05 11.74 -0.67
C GLN A 5 -11.70 11.23 -1.20
N ASP A 6 -10.60 11.65 -0.55
CA ASP A 6 -9.26 11.22 -0.92
C ASP A 6 -9.04 9.74 -0.58
N LYS A 7 -9.64 9.24 0.51
CA LYS A 7 -9.64 7.81 0.86
C LYS A 7 -10.27 6.96 -0.25
N MET A 8 -11.49 7.30 -0.69
CA MET A 8 -12.17 6.56 -1.76
C MET A 8 -11.38 6.55 -3.07
N ARG A 9 -10.78 7.70 -3.44
CA ARG A 9 -9.93 7.79 -4.62
C ARG A 9 -8.68 6.91 -4.47
N PHE A 10 -8.09 6.90 -3.28
CA PHE A 10 -6.90 6.12 -2.99
C PHE A 10 -7.21 4.61 -2.94
N ASP A 11 -8.35 4.20 -2.40
CA ASP A 11 -8.79 2.80 -2.41
C ASP A 11 -8.92 2.26 -3.83
N ASN A 12 -9.53 3.03 -4.74
CA ASN A 12 -9.61 2.66 -6.15
C ASN A 12 -8.23 2.56 -6.79
N PHE A 13 -7.33 3.48 -6.46
CA PHE A 13 -5.94 3.43 -6.92
C PHE A 13 -5.22 2.17 -6.44
N LEU A 14 -5.36 1.78 -5.16
CA LEU A 14 -4.76 0.57 -4.62
C LEU A 14 -5.34 -0.69 -5.27
N LYS A 15 -6.68 -0.75 -5.41
CA LYS A 15 -7.36 -1.87 -6.07
C LYS A 15 -6.85 -2.09 -7.50
N GLU A 16 -6.69 -1.02 -8.27
CA GLU A 16 -6.14 -1.11 -9.62
C GLU A 16 -4.64 -1.45 -9.64
N SER A 17 -3.88 -1.01 -8.64
CA SER A 17 -2.44 -1.27 -8.54
C SER A 17 -2.11 -2.74 -8.27
N PHE A 18 -2.91 -3.39 -7.42
CA PHE A 18 -2.71 -4.78 -6.99
C PHE A 18 -3.71 -5.77 -7.64
N LYS A 19 -4.36 -5.39 -8.74
CA LYS A 19 -5.21 -6.33 -9.50
C LYS A 19 -4.40 -7.45 -10.13
N ASN A 20 -5.08 -8.53 -10.52
CA ASN A 20 -4.49 -9.69 -11.19
C ASN A 20 -3.39 -10.38 -10.36
N ASP A 21 -3.63 -10.56 -9.07
CA ASP A 21 -2.74 -11.27 -8.13
C ASP A 21 -1.32 -10.67 -8.02
N VAL A 22 -1.14 -9.40 -8.42
CA VAL A 22 0.12 -8.70 -8.20
C VAL A 22 0.20 -8.31 -6.73
N LEU A 23 1.21 -8.84 -6.04
CA LEU A 23 1.44 -8.60 -4.61
C LEU A 23 2.51 -7.53 -4.35
N VAL A 24 3.35 -7.23 -5.34
CA VAL A 24 4.47 -6.31 -5.19
C VAL A 24 4.35 -5.17 -6.19
N ARG A 25 4.38 -3.92 -5.70
CA ARG A 25 4.34 -2.71 -6.53
C ARG A 25 5.23 -1.61 -5.99
N GLU A 26 5.78 -0.83 -6.89
CA GLU A 26 6.36 0.48 -6.57
C GLU A 26 5.30 1.56 -6.76
N LEU A 27 4.99 2.29 -5.71
CA LEU A 27 3.93 3.31 -5.68
C LEU A 27 4.50 4.66 -5.25
N ARG A 28 4.00 5.73 -5.85
CA ARG A 28 4.36 7.10 -5.45
C ARG A 28 3.34 7.63 -4.45
N LEU A 29 3.72 7.63 -3.18
CA LEU A 29 2.82 7.89 -2.05
C LEU A 29 3.31 9.08 -1.22
N SER A 30 2.35 9.84 -0.69
CA SER A 30 2.56 10.79 0.41
C SER A 30 2.56 10.06 1.75
N ARG A 31 3.08 10.71 2.79
CA ARG A 31 3.09 10.13 4.14
C ARG A 31 1.68 9.74 4.65
N PRO A 32 0.62 10.57 4.49
CA PRO A 32 -0.74 10.17 4.87
C PRO A 32 -1.28 8.96 4.09
N GLU A 33 -0.90 8.81 2.82
CA GLU A 33 -1.26 7.65 1.99
C GLU A 33 -0.55 6.38 2.48
N VAL A 34 0.73 6.46 2.88
CA VAL A 34 1.46 5.34 3.49
C VAL A 34 0.82 4.93 4.81
N ASP A 35 0.52 5.89 5.69
CA ASP A 35 -0.12 5.63 6.99
C ASP A 35 -1.47 4.92 6.80
N TYR A 36 -2.25 5.35 5.80
CA TYR A 36 -3.52 4.71 5.46
C TYR A 36 -3.35 3.34 4.83
N LEU A 37 -2.36 3.16 3.95
CA LEU A 37 -2.05 1.85 3.36
C LEU A 37 -1.70 0.84 4.45
N GLN A 38 -0.87 1.22 5.43
CA GLN A 38 -0.52 0.36 6.57
C GLN A 38 -1.74 0.03 7.45
N GLN A 39 -2.70 0.94 7.59
CA GLN A 39 -3.95 0.65 8.31
C GLN A 39 -4.84 -0.34 7.56
N SER A 40 -4.95 -0.20 6.24
CA SER A 40 -5.76 -1.09 5.39
C SER A 40 -5.11 -2.46 5.19
N PHE A 41 -3.77 -2.51 5.15
CA PHE A 41 -2.99 -3.73 4.95
C PHE A 41 -1.92 -3.83 6.05
N PRO A 42 -2.29 -4.18 7.29
CA PRO A 42 -1.38 -4.17 8.45
C PRO A 42 -0.16 -5.08 8.30
N ASN A 43 -0.25 -6.12 7.46
CA ASN A 43 0.83 -7.06 7.19
C ASN A 43 1.67 -6.69 5.95
N ALA A 44 1.36 -5.59 5.27
CA ALA A 44 2.15 -5.16 4.12
C ALA A 44 3.56 -4.73 4.56
N ALA A 45 4.56 -5.14 3.80
CA ALA A 45 5.90 -4.57 3.94
C ALA A 45 6.00 -3.32 3.05
N ILE A 46 6.39 -2.19 3.64
CA ILE A 46 6.51 -0.91 2.95
C ILE A 46 7.93 -0.36 3.14
N SER A 47 8.66 -0.17 2.04
CA SER A 47 10.04 0.36 2.06
C SER A 47 10.15 1.61 1.19
N CYS A 48 10.68 2.70 1.74
CA CYS A 48 10.94 3.91 0.96
C CYS A 48 12.15 3.70 0.04
N LEU A 49 11.98 4.02 -1.25
CA LEU A 49 13.04 3.96 -2.26
C LEU A 49 13.66 5.34 -2.55
N THR A 50 13.00 6.42 -2.11
CA THR A 50 13.46 7.78 -2.39
C THR A 50 14.50 8.22 -1.36
N THR A 51 15.61 8.77 -1.84
CA THR A 51 16.73 9.24 -1.01
C THR A 51 16.63 10.74 -0.67
N ASN A 52 15.83 11.52 -1.41
CA ASN A 52 15.63 12.95 -1.20
C ASN A 52 14.25 13.24 -0.59
N ASN A 53 14.24 13.89 0.58
CA ASN A 53 13.03 14.21 1.36
C ASN A 53 12.37 15.55 0.99
N GLN A 54 12.79 16.22 -0.09
CA GLN A 54 12.21 17.51 -0.51
C GLN A 54 10.88 17.38 -1.27
N GLN A 55 10.41 16.16 -1.55
CA GLN A 55 9.18 15.93 -2.30
C GLN A 55 8.00 15.65 -1.37
N GLU A 56 6.81 16.07 -1.77
CA GLU A 56 5.56 15.75 -1.05
C GLU A 56 5.21 14.26 -1.14
N LYS A 57 5.60 13.60 -2.24
CA LYS A 57 5.41 12.16 -2.47
C LYS A 57 6.73 11.48 -2.81
N HIS A 58 6.93 10.30 -2.23
CA HIS A 58 8.11 9.45 -2.42
C HIS A 58 7.70 8.13 -3.07
N TRP A 59 8.64 7.48 -3.74
CA TRP A 59 8.50 6.10 -4.19
C TRP A 59 8.67 5.13 -3.02
N TYR A 60 7.73 4.19 -2.92
CA TYR A 60 7.76 3.09 -1.96
C TYR A 60 7.60 1.76 -2.68
N LYS A 61 8.40 0.77 -2.31
CA LYS A 61 8.10 -0.63 -2.59
C LYS A 61 7.08 -1.12 -1.57
N VAL A 62 5.95 -1.62 -2.05
CA VAL A 62 4.88 -2.18 -1.24
C VAL A 62 4.71 -3.65 -1.61
N GLU A 63 4.76 -4.51 -0.60
CA GLU A 63 4.61 -5.96 -0.72
C GLU A 63 3.43 -6.40 0.15
N LEU A 64 2.32 -6.74 -0.48
CA LEU A 64 1.15 -7.30 0.19
C LEU A 64 1.42 -8.77 0.52
N GLN A 65 1.20 -9.15 1.77
CA GLN A 65 1.23 -10.55 2.13
C GLN A 65 -0.12 -11.20 1.83
N THR A 66 -0.11 -12.31 1.10
CA THR A 66 -1.27 -13.19 1.04
C THR A 66 -1.49 -13.72 2.44
N VAL A 67 -2.68 -13.48 3.01
CA VAL A 67 -3.08 -14.20 4.21
C VAL A 67 -3.15 -15.67 3.82
N HIS A 68 -2.11 -16.45 4.11
CA HIS A 68 -2.22 -17.89 4.07
C HIS A 68 -3.34 -18.24 5.04
N ALA A 69 -4.49 -18.67 4.52
CA ALA A 69 -5.51 -19.30 5.34
C ALA A 69 -4.81 -20.42 6.12
N PRO A 70 -5.03 -20.55 7.44
CA PRO A 70 -4.50 -21.69 8.16
C PRO A 70 -4.99 -22.95 7.46
N GLN A 71 -4.06 -23.71 6.89
CA GLN A 71 -4.35 -25.02 6.32
C GLN A 71 -4.75 -25.93 7.48
N TYR A 72 -6.04 -25.96 7.83
CA TYR A 72 -6.58 -27.08 8.59
C TYR A 72 -6.61 -28.28 7.65
N VAL A 73 -5.63 -29.16 7.85
CA VAL A 73 -5.57 -30.51 7.29
C VAL A 73 -6.81 -31.25 7.80
N GLY A 74 -7.57 -31.84 6.88
CA GLY A 74 -8.77 -32.63 7.18
C GLY A 74 -8.49 -33.94 7.89
#